data_AF-A0A3N9X1N4-F1
#
_entry.id   AF-A0A3N9X1N4-F1
#
_cell.length_a   1.000
_cell.length_b   1.000
_cell.length_c   1.000
_cell.angle_alpha   90.00
_cell.angle_beta   90.00
_cell.angle_gamma   90.00
#
_symmetry.space_group_name_H-M   'P 1'
#
loop_
_entity.id
_entity.type
_entity.pdbx_description
1 polymer ?
#
loop_
_entity_poly.entity_id
_entity_poly.type
_entity_poly.pdbx_seq_one_letter_code
_entity_poly.pdbx_strand_id
1 'polypeptide(L)'
;LGPPADPPSASPSPFAPPSFSPDQPAPSPSIPQPVIPAESGVVGGGLGNLGVDAPLSDDRSDSEASSGSPAGDDLYPPADEPAPVEFEPANTVEEDLLSAAGSGSTDTFLSTLLLARVLLPAAPDSVRGSRPGDPGFVWRTGQLDGETYVVVYTSSERLADHVDGDVDTVRVKFAQLIRRWPDEDWSFAVNPGTPVGAKLPGEQIVALANWAAEVGLGDDLEVDQVEAPAVAEPAARPRYAPAAVDPTRPTVMQKAIAPSQLAYYLDRGYDRVSGFVHRAGELSHLTTPAQLHEALGLDYPGSPFAPDAEEIYVLRWPAHRPSLYRIPYGGQNEPAMRAMEGWVIERPPFRGNGFAPSESSDVVAEFKVDSARLPHGAQLWRIGADGSERVVAELDTDSVTWRRVGEA
;
A
#
# COMPACT_ATOMS: atom_id res chain seq x y z
N LEU A 1 -47.67 -68.01 5.11
CA LEU A 1 -47.19 -66.96 4.20
C LEU A 1 -46.85 -65.74 5.06
N GLY A 2 -45.61 -65.68 5.56
CA GLY A 2 -45.07 -64.52 6.26
C GLY A 2 -44.15 -63.75 5.30
N PRO A 3 -44.12 -62.41 5.33
CA PRO A 3 -43.32 -61.62 4.40
C PRO A 3 -41.82 -61.71 4.73
N PRO A 4 -40.93 -61.57 3.73
CA PRO A 4 -39.48 -61.54 3.93
C PRO A 4 -39.00 -60.21 4.51
N ALA A 5 -37.86 -60.29 5.21
CA ALA A 5 -37.24 -59.27 6.03
C ALA A 5 -36.71 -58.04 5.28
N ASP A 6 -36.77 -56.88 5.94
CA ASP A 6 -36.18 -55.60 5.53
C ASP A 6 -34.63 -55.65 5.48
N PRO A 7 -33.99 -54.97 4.51
CA PRO A 7 -32.55 -54.69 4.56
C PRO A 7 -32.22 -53.57 5.57
N PRO A 8 -31.00 -53.56 6.13
CA PRO A 8 -30.62 -52.62 7.18
C PRO A 8 -30.52 -51.17 6.69
N SER A 9 -30.94 -50.25 7.56
CA SER A 9 -30.89 -48.80 7.38
C SER A 9 -29.46 -48.30 7.12
N ALA A 10 -29.29 -47.58 6.01
CA ALA A 10 -28.09 -46.78 5.77
C ALA A 10 -28.17 -45.48 6.58
N SER A 11 -27.19 -45.26 7.45
CA SER A 11 -26.99 -43.98 8.15
C SER A 11 -26.73 -42.85 7.14
N PRO A 12 -27.27 -41.64 7.35
CA PRO A 12 -27.03 -40.51 6.44
C PRO A 12 -25.58 -40.03 6.53
N SER A 13 -24.93 -39.88 5.38
CA SER A 13 -23.60 -39.30 5.23
C SER A 13 -23.64 -37.77 5.46
N PRO A 14 -22.63 -37.17 6.12
CA PRO A 14 -22.63 -35.76 6.52
C PRO A 14 -22.25 -34.74 5.42
N PHE A 15 -22.36 -35.11 4.14
CA PHE A 15 -22.02 -34.24 3.02
C PHE A 15 -23.22 -34.02 2.09
N ALA A 16 -24.07 -33.07 2.46
CA ALA A 16 -25.00 -32.40 1.55
C ALA A 16 -25.02 -30.89 1.89
N PRO A 17 -24.71 -29.99 0.95
CA PRO A 17 -24.82 -28.56 1.21
C PRO A 17 -26.29 -28.11 1.26
N PRO A 18 -26.65 -27.12 2.11
CA PRO A 18 -28.02 -26.63 2.19
C PRO A 18 -28.41 -25.76 0.98
N SER A 19 -29.61 -25.98 0.46
CA SER A 19 -30.26 -25.13 -0.55
C SER A 19 -30.62 -23.78 0.06
N PHE A 20 -30.07 -22.69 -0.50
CA PHE A 20 -30.43 -21.31 -0.10
C PHE A 20 -31.47 -20.74 -1.09
N SER A 21 -32.60 -20.28 -0.58
CA SER A 21 -33.63 -19.55 -1.34
C SER A 21 -33.41 -18.04 -1.15
N PRO A 22 -33.40 -17.21 -2.22
CA PRO A 22 -33.15 -15.79 -2.11
C PRO A 22 -34.47 -15.02 -2.10
N ASP A 23 -35.12 -14.87 -0.94
CA ASP A 23 -36.15 -13.84 -0.78
C ASP A 23 -36.42 -13.51 0.69
N GLN A 24 -35.52 -12.75 1.31
CA GLN A 24 -35.87 -11.86 2.43
C GLN A 24 -34.72 -10.88 2.76
N PRO A 25 -34.92 -9.56 2.64
CA PRO A 25 -33.97 -8.59 3.19
C PRO A 25 -34.15 -8.49 4.72
N ALA A 26 -33.07 -8.72 5.46
CA ALA A 26 -33.02 -8.47 6.90
C ALA A 26 -32.82 -6.96 7.18
N PRO A 27 -33.42 -6.39 8.24
CA PRO A 27 -33.36 -4.96 8.54
C PRO A 27 -31.96 -4.55 9.03
N SER A 28 -31.45 -3.42 8.52
CA SER A 28 -30.18 -2.82 8.93
C SER A 28 -30.22 -2.36 10.39
N PRO A 29 -29.21 -2.67 11.22
CA PRO A 29 -29.04 -2.03 12.52
C PRO A 29 -28.51 -0.60 12.34
N SER A 30 -29.13 0.36 13.02
CA SER A 30 -28.67 1.75 13.10
C SER A 30 -27.45 1.85 14.02
N ILE A 31 -26.38 2.50 13.56
CA ILE A 31 -25.15 2.76 14.33
C ILE A 31 -25.22 4.18 14.93
N PRO A 32 -24.83 4.42 16.20
CA PRO A 32 -24.85 5.74 16.82
C PRO A 32 -23.78 6.68 16.23
N GLN A 33 -24.12 7.95 16.05
CA GLN A 33 -23.19 9.00 15.64
C GLN A 33 -22.31 9.47 16.81
N PRO A 34 -21.05 9.88 16.58
CA PRO A 34 -20.24 10.57 17.58
C PRO A 34 -20.85 11.94 17.90
N VAL A 35 -20.89 12.26 19.20
CA VAL A 35 -21.52 13.47 19.73
C VAL A 35 -20.53 14.62 19.65
N ILE A 36 -20.88 15.63 18.86
CA ILE A 36 -20.30 16.97 18.95
C ILE A 36 -21.03 17.67 20.10
N PRO A 37 -20.34 18.21 21.13
CA PRO A 37 -21.02 18.99 22.14
C PRO A 37 -21.62 20.25 21.52
N ALA A 38 -22.95 20.37 21.58
CA ALA A 38 -23.64 21.62 21.31
C ALA A 38 -23.45 22.56 22.51
N GLU A 39 -22.79 23.70 22.30
CA GLU A 39 -22.69 24.74 23.32
C GLU A 39 -24.03 25.46 23.51
N SER A 40 -24.50 25.47 24.75
CA SER A 40 -25.44 26.48 25.24
C SER A 40 -24.66 27.70 25.72
N GLY A 41 -24.69 28.77 24.93
CA GLY A 41 -24.87 30.15 25.40
C GLY A 41 -23.72 30.87 26.15
N VAL A 42 -23.01 31.70 25.38
CA VAL A 42 -22.52 33.07 25.68
C VAL A 42 -21.43 33.22 26.75
N VAL A 43 -20.19 33.52 26.31
CA VAL A 43 -19.50 34.82 26.48
C VAL A 43 -18.17 34.90 25.69
N GLY A 44 -18.11 35.81 24.69
CA GLY A 44 -16.95 36.66 24.36
C GLY A 44 -15.64 36.07 23.77
N GLY A 45 -15.35 36.42 22.51
CA GLY A 45 -13.97 36.60 22.00
C GLY A 45 -13.64 35.81 20.71
N GLY A 46 -13.53 36.51 19.56
CA GLY A 46 -12.96 35.95 18.31
C GLY A 46 -11.45 35.72 18.41
N LEU A 47 -10.69 35.18 17.45
CA LEU A 47 -10.76 34.84 16.02
C LEU A 47 -9.80 33.61 15.87
N GLY A 48 -9.92 32.65 14.95
CA GLY A 48 -9.67 32.84 13.52
C GLY A 48 -9.30 31.53 12.78
N ASN A 49 -9.55 31.60 11.48
CA ASN A 49 -9.23 30.73 10.34
C ASN A 49 -7.95 29.85 10.41
N LEU A 50 -8.05 28.58 9.97
CA LEU A 50 -6.92 27.81 9.43
C LEU A 50 -6.79 28.14 7.94
N GLY A 51 -5.73 28.87 7.57
CA GLY A 51 -5.48 29.31 6.19
C GLY A 51 -4.81 28.21 5.36
N VAL A 52 -5.40 27.94 4.20
CA VAL A 52 -4.76 27.26 3.06
C VAL A 52 -4.80 28.28 1.92
N ASP A 53 -3.65 28.84 1.52
CA ASP A 53 -3.57 29.84 0.44
C ASP A 53 -3.43 29.16 -0.92
N ALA A 54 -4.40 29.41 -1.82
CA ALA A 54 -4.26 29.25 -3.27
C ALA A 54 -5.20 30.25 -4.00
N PRO A 55 -4.76 30.94 -5.07
CA PRO A 55 -5.48 32.10 -5.60
C PRO A 55 -6.41 31.73 -6.75
N LEU A 56 -7.65 32.23 -6.75
CA LEU A 56 -8.48 32.34 -7.96
C LEU A 56 -9.40 33.57 -7.91
N SER A 57 -9.53 34.15 -9.11
CA SER A 57 -10.00 35.50 -9.45
C SER A 57 -11.51 35.63 -9.63
N ASP A 58 -11.97 36.89 -9.56
CA ASP A 58 -13.16 37.54 -10.17
C ASP A 58 -14.56 36.91 -10.01
N ASP A 59 -15.51 37.67 -9.43
CA ASP A 59 -16.43 38.53 -10.20
C ASP A 59 -17.67 38.95 -9.34
N ARG A 60 -17.96 40.26 -9.37
CA ARG A 60 -19.25 40.96 -9.23
C ARG A 60 -19.97 41.18 -7.88
N SER A 61 -20.13 42.50 -7.61
CA SER A 61 -21.36 43.27 -7.27
C SER A 61 -22.11 42.94 -5.98
N ASP A 62 -22.57 43.86 -5.13
CA ASP A 62 -22.89 45.29 -5.26
C ASP A 62 -23.07 45.88 -3.84
N SER A 63 -22.77 47.19 -3.68
CA SER A 63 -23.39 48.17 -2.74
C SER A 63 -23.32 47.90 -1.21
N GLU A 64 -23.08 48.85 -0.29
CA GLU A 64 -23.21 50.30 -0.28
C GLU A 64 -22.46 50.87 0.95
N ALA A 65 -21.78 52.00 0.74
CA ALA A 65 -21.44 53.11 1.63
C ALA A 65 -21.45 52.99 3.18
N SER A 66 -20.30 53.29 3.81
CA SER A 66 -20.11 54.57 4.55
C SER A 66 -18.71 54.73 5.17
N SER A 67 -17.98 55.70 4.60
CA SER A 67 -17.25 56.79 5.25
C SER A 67 -16.58 56.60 6.62
N GLY A 68 -15.26 56.75 6.64
CA GLY A 68 -14.52 57.19 7.83
C GLY A 68 -13.01 56.99 7.75
N SER A 69 -12.27 57.89 7.09
CA SER A 69 -10.83 58.06 7.33
C SER A 69 -10.59 58.87 8.61
N PRO A 70 -9.44 58.66 9.27
CA PRO A 70 -8.39 59.66 9.12
C PRO A 70 -6.99 59.07 8.90
N ALA A 71 -6.10 59.96 8.46
CA ALA A 71 -4.74 59.73 8.00
C ALA A 71 -3.69 59.59 9.12
N GLY A 72 -2.52 59.04 8.78
CA GLY A 72 -1.27 59.24 9.51
C GLY A 72 -0.19 58.16 9.30
N ASP A 73 0.79 58.48 8.44
CA ASP A 73 2.20 58.05 8.36
C ASP A 73 2.66 56.65 8.84
N ASP A 74 3.22 55.86 7.91
CA ASP A 74 4.68 55.57 7.83
C ASP A 74 4.94 54.53 6.72
N LEU A 75 5.43 54.98 5.57
CA LEU A 75 5.86 54.12 4.46
C LEU A 75 7.28 53.59 4.73
N TYR A 76 7.39 52.45 5.41
CA TYR A 76 8.55 51.60 5.27
C TYR A 76 8.46 50.85 3.93
N PRO A 77 9.50 50.85 3.08
CA PRO A 77 9.52 49.94 1.94
C PRO A 77 9.52 48.50 2.50
N PRO A 78 8.73 47.57 1.95
CA PRO A 78 8.85 46.18 2.35
C PRO A 78 10.30 45.75 2.06
N ALA A 79 10.97 45.28 3.11
CA ALA A 79 12.25 44.62 2.98
C ALA A 79 12.10 43.50 1.95
N ASP A 80 13.09 43.36 1.06
CA ASP A 80 13.21 42.21 0.16
C ASP A 80 13.03 40.93 0.99
N GLU A 81 11.84 40.32 0.90
CA GLU A 81 11.64 38.97 1.38
C GLU A 81 12.58 38.08 0.55
N PRO A 82 13.50 37.32 1.18
CA PRO A 82 14.33 36.40 0.43
C PRO A 82 13.40 35.46 -0.33
N ALA A 83 13.64 35.32 -1.65
CA ALA A 83 12.88 34.42 -2.49
C ALA A 83 12.76 33.05 -1.80
N PRO A 84 11.56 32.42 -1.78
CA PRO A 84 11.38 31.15 -1.11
C PRO A 84 12.40 30.16 -1.67
N VAL A 85 13.30 29.69 -0.81
CA VAL A 85 14.24 28.63 -1.14
C VAL A 85 13.38 27.41 -1.47
N GLU A 86 13.42 26.99 -2.73
CA GLU A 86 12.71 25.81 -3.19
C GLU A 86 13.26 24.61 -2.41
N PHE A 87 12.38 23.86 -1.74
CA PHE A 87 12.79 22.70 -0.98
C PHE A 87 13.25 21.61 -1.93
N GLU A 88 14.52 21.22 -1.85
CA GLU A 88 15.08 20.11 -2.61
C GLU A 88 15.04 18.82 -1.77
N PRO A 89 14.26 17.79 -2.18
CA PRO A 89 14.28 16.48 -1.55
C PRO A 89 15.67 15.83 -1.63
N ALA A 90 16.19 15.31 -0.53
CA ALA A 90 17.49 14.65 -0.50
C ALA A 90 17.44 13.18 -0.98
N ASN A 91 16.26 12.56 -0.96
CA ASN A 91 16.04 11.17 -1.34
C ASN A 91 14.58 10.91 -1.73
N THR A 92 14.30 9.70 -2.22
CA THR A 92 12.95 9.29 -2.66
C THR A 92 11.91 9.36 -1.55
N VAL A 93 12.28 9.13 -0.29
CA VAL A 93 11.35 9.28 0.85
C VAL A 93 10.92 10.73 0.98
N GLU A 94 11.83 11.69 0.88
CA GLU A 94 11.49 13.11 0.93
C GLU A 94 10.69 13.56 -0.30
N GLU A 95 10.94 13.01 -1.49
CA GLU A 95 10.12 13.26 -2.69
C GLU A 95 8.68 12.81 -2.47
N ASP A 96 8.49 11.59 -1.95
CA ASP A 96 7.17 11.02 -1.66
C ASP A 96 6.46 11.80 -0.54
N LEU A 97 7.18 12.19 0.52
CA LEU A 97 6.64 13.03 1.60
C LEU A 97 6.26 14.43 1.11
N LEU A 98 7.03 15.02 0.19
CA LEU A 98 6.73 16.31 -0.40
C LEU A 98 5.48 16.25 -1.28
N SER A 99 5.36 15.20 -2.09
CA SER A 99 4.17 14.93 -2.91
C SER A 99 2.91 14.72 -2.03
N ALA A 100 3.05 13.95 -0.94
CA ALA A 100 1.97 13.72 0.01
C ALA A 100 1.55 15.02 0.73
N ALA A 101 2.52 15.82 1.17
CA ALA A 101 2.27 17.11 1.82
C ALA A 101 1.59 18.09 0.85
N GLY A 102 2.09 18.20 -0.39
CA GLY A 102 1.53 19.09 -1.41
C GLY A 102 0.12 18.70 -1.87
N SER A 103 -0.24 17.42 -1.77
CA SER A 103 -1.60 16.91 -2.05
C SER A 103 -2.52 16.88 -0.81
N GLY A 104 -2.00 17.19 0.38
CA GLY A 104 -2.75 17.13 1.64
C GLY A 104 -3.11 15.71 2.09
N SER A 105 -2.42 14.69 1.58
CA SER A 105 -2.70 13.29 1.90
C SER A 105 -1.94 12.83 3.15
N THR A 106 -2.56 13.00 4.32
CA THR A 106 -2.02 12.53 5.61
C THR A 106 -1.76 11.01 5.59
N ASP A 107 -2.65 10.23 4.97
CA ASP A 107 -2.51 8.76 4.93
C ASP A 107 -1.31 8.32 4.10
N THR A 108 -1.08 8.97 2.95
CA THR A 108 0.12 8.73 2.14
C THR A 108 1.38 9.16 2.88
N PHE A 109 1.34 10.30 3.56
CA PHE A 109 2.46 10.80 4.35
C PHE A 109 2.86 9.81 5.45
N LEU A 110 1.90 9.34 6.25
CA LEU A 110 2.15 8.38 7.33
C LEU A 110 2.58 7.01 6.80
N SER A 111 1.98 6.53 5.71
CA SER A 111 2.37 5.26 5.08
C SER A 111 3.80 5.29 4.55
N THR A 112 4.19 6.38 3.89
CA THR A 112 5.57 6.62 3.45
C THR A 112 6.53 6.64 4.64
N LEU A 113 6.18 7.32 5.73
CA LEU A 113 7.02 7.41 6.92
C LEU A 113 7.16 6.06 7.63
N LEU A 114 6.10 5.26 7.74
CA LEU A 114 6.11 3.91 8.34
C LEU A 114 7.05 2.94 7.63
N LEU A 115 7.18 3.07 6.31
CA LEU A 115 8.10 2.28 5.50
C LEU A 115 9.53 2.86 5.46
N ALA A 116 9.71 4.12 5.87
CA ALA A 116 10.98 4.80 5.81
C ALA A 116 11.96 4.34 6.89
N ARG A 117 13.26 4.49 6.59
CA ARG A 117 14.31 4.52 7.61
C ARG A 117 14.55 5.98 8.00
N VAL A 118 14.49 6.25 9.29
CA VAL A 118 14.74 7.56 9.87
C VAL A 118 16.07 7.58 10.61
N LEU A 119 16.66 8.75 10.71
CA LEU A 119 17.84 9.06 11.49
C LEU A 119 17.39 9.62 12.83
N LEU A 120 17.68 8.89 13.90
CA LEU A 120 17.46 9.31 15.27
C LEU A 120 18.81 9.76 15.87
N PRO A 121 18.99 11.06 16.17
CA PRO A 121 20.16 11.51 16.90
C PRO A 121 20.14 10.98 18.33
N ALA A 122 21.19 10.29 18.75
CA ALA A 122 21.32 9.81 20.13
C ALA A 122 21.65 10.97 21.09
N ALA A 123 21.27 10.82 22.36
CA ALA A 123 21.69 11.76 23.39
C ALA A 123 23.22 11.64 23.62
N PRO A 124 23.91 12.72 24.05
CA PRO A 124 25.36 12.68 24.31
C PRO A 124 25.77 11.61 25.35
N ASP A 125 24.87 11.28 26.27
CA ASP A 125 25.09 10.31 27.35
C ASP A 125 24.78 8.86 26.92
N SER A 126 24.33 8.64 25.68
CA SER A 126 24.10 7.30 25.14
C SER A 126 25.40 6.54 24.95
N VAL A 127 25.38 5.24 25.23
CA VAL A 127 26.46 4.35 24.85
C VAL A 127 26.59 4.34 23.32
N ARG A 128 27.80 4.62 22.80
CA ARG A 128 28.03 4.69 21.35
C ARG A 128 27.61 3.39 20.66
N GLY A 129 26.80 3.52 19.60
CA GLY A 129 26.29 2.39 18.82
C GLY A 129 25.17 1.58 19.49
N SER A 130 24.69 1.99 20.67
CA SER A 130 23.45 1.45 21.26
C SER A 130 22.23 1.91 20.46
N ARG A 131 21.14 1.13 20.50
CA ARG A 131 19.89 1.44 19.79
C ARG A 131 18.73 1.67 20.74
N PRO A 132 17.65 2.32 20.27
CA PRO A 132 16.38 2.38 20.99
C PRO A 132 16.00 1.03 21.61
N GLY A 133 15.90 0.94 22.94
CA GLY A 133 15.58 -0.29 23.67
C GLY A 133 16.77 -1.12 24.16
N ASP A 134 18.00 -0.83 23.75
CA ASP A 134 19.20 -1.47 24.28
C ASP A 134 19.60 -0.89 25.66
N PRO A 135 20.21 -1.68 26.55
CA PRO A 135 20.79 -1.17 27.78
C PRO A 135 21.83 -0.07 27.50
N GLY A 136 21.61 1.13 28.04
CA GLY A 136 22.53 2.28 27.88
C GLY A 136 22.20 3.22 26.71
N PHE A 137 21.13 2.97 25.95
CA PHE A 137 20.62 3.96 25.00
C PHE A 137 19.77 5.01 25.73
N VAL A 138 20.10 6.28 25.51
CA VAL A 138 19.36 7.44 26.05
C VAL A 138 18.68 8.17 24.89
N TRP A 139 17.36 8.32 25.00
CA TRP A 139 16.57 9.05 24.01
C TRP A 139 16.90 10.54 24.09
N ARG A 140 17.22 11.13 22.94
CA ARG A 140 17.39 12.58 22.83
C ARG A 140 16.01 13.22 22.66
N THR A 141 15.70 14.18 23.52
CA THR A 141 14.50 15.00 23.41
C THR A 141 14.85 16.45 23.14
N GLY A 142 13.98 17.14 22.41
CA GLY A 142 13.95 18.59 22.27
C GLY A 142 12.70 19.16 22.91
N GLN A 143 12.72 20.46 23.22
CA GLN A 143 11.53 21.20 23.62
C GLN A 143 11.05 22.03 22.43
N LEU A 144 9.80 21.85 22.04
CA LEU A 144 9.17 22.65 21.00
C LEU A 144 7.80 23.08 21.49
N ASP A 145 7.57 24.40 21.56
CA ASP A 145 6.32 25.00 22.04
C ASP A 145 5.91 24.56 23.46
N GLY A 146 6.87 24.12 24.29
CA GLY A 146 6.64 23.67 25.67
C GLY A 146 6.31 22.19 25.83
N GLU A 147 6.28 21.43 24.73
CA GLU A 147 6.10 19.98 24.72
C GLU A 147 7.43 19.27 24.44
N THR A 148 7.59 18.10 25.05
CA THR A 148 8.76 17.24 24.85
C THR A 148 8.61 16.50 23.54
N TYR A 149 9.56 16.69 22.62
CA TYR A 149 9.60 16.01 21.32
C TYR A 149 10.80 15.09 21.18
N VAL A 150 10.59 13.91 20.62
CA VAL A 150 11.65 13.14 19.98
C VAL A 150 11.69 13.53 18.50
N VAL A 151 12.84 14.06 18.06
CA VAL A 151 13.03 14.57 16.71
C VAL A 151 13.81 13.56 15.87
N VAL A 152 13.30 13.28 14.67
CA VAL A 152 13.98 12.42 13.69
C VAL A 152 14.10 13.12 12.34
N TYR A 153 15.00 12.60 11.52
CA TYR A 153 15.27 13.15 10.19
C TYR A 153 15.21 12.06 9.13
N THR A 154 14.73 12.39 7.94
CA THR A 154 14.70 11.46 6.80
C THR A 154 16.00 11.44 5.99
N SER A 155 16.91 12.38 6.25
CA SER A 155 18.21 12.47 5.57
C SER A 155 19.28 13.12 6.46
N SER A 156 20.55 12.93 6.08
CA SER A 156 21.71 13.57 6.71
C SER A 156 21.70 15.08 6.54
N GLU A 157 21.13 15.56 5.45
CA GLU A 157 20.97 16.96 5.08
C GLU A 157 20.03 17.64 6.06
N ARG A 158 18.83 17.07 6.28
CA ARG A 158 17.86 17.60 7.26
C ARG A 158 18.39 17.56 8.69
N LEU A 159 19.18 16.52 9.01
CA LEU A 159 19.87 16.42 10.29
C LEU A 159 20.90 17.55 10.46
N ALA A 160 21.75 17.78 9.45
CA ALA A 160 22.80 18.80 9.47
C ALA A 160 22.23 20.23 9.53
N ASP A 161 21.04 20.46 8.97
CA ASP A 161 20.35 21.75 9.06
C ASP A 161 19.92 22.11 10.50
N HIS A 162 19.72 21.11 11.36
CA HIS A 162 19.14 21.29 12.70
C HIS A 162 20.09 20.94 13.84
N VAL A 163 21.16 20.21 13.56
CA VAL A 163 22.07 19.69 14.57
C VAL A 163 23.50 20.08 14.23
N ASP A 164 24.05 21.00 15.01
CA ASP A 164 25.45 21.41 14.90
C ASP A 164 26.40 20.36 15.49
N GLY A 165 27.40 19.96 14.71
CA GLY A 165 28.50 19.09 15.15
C GLY A 165 28.30 17.60 14.85
N ASP A 166 29.29 16.79 15.25
CA ASP A 166 29.25 15.34 15.07
C ASP A 166 28.36 14.71 16.15
N VAL A 167 27.17 14.25 15.76
CA VAL A 167 26.19 13.62 16.66
C VAL A 167 26.00 12.17 16.27
N ASP A 168 26.19 11.28 17.26
CA ASP A 168 25.93 9.85 17.07
C ASP A 168 24.48 9.64 16.66
N THR A 169 24.27 8.92 15.56
CA THR A 169 22.99 8.84 14.88
C THR A 169 22.65 7.38 14.63
N VAL A 170 21.46 6.98 15.07
CA VAL A 170 20.93 5.64 14.85
C VAL A 170 20.00 5.68 13.64
N ARG A 171 20.32 4.91 12.60
CA ARG A 171 19.41 4.68 11.48
C ARG A 171 18.48 3.52 11.82
N VAL A 172 17.17 3.73 11.78
CA VAL A 172 16.17 2.74 12.21
C VAL A 172 14.91 2.85 11.36
N LYS A 173 14.23 1.72 11.10
CA LYS A 173 12.90 1.74 10.46
C LYS A 173 11.92 2.49 11.37
N PHE A 174 11.16 3.45 10.85
CA PHE A 174 10.27 4.26 11.68
C PHE A 174 9.25 3.40 12.46
N ALA A 175 8.68 2.38 11.82
CA ALA A 175 7.77 1.46 12.49
C ALA A 175 8.43 0.68 13.66
N GLN A 176 9.74 0.40 13.59
CA GLN A 176 10.49 -0.17 14.72
C GLN A 176 10.74 0.83 15.84
N LEU A 177 11.01 2.08 15.47
CA LEU A 177 11.24 3.16 16.41
C LEU A 177 10.00 3.39 17.30
N ILE A 178 8.83 3.55 16.69
CA ILE A 178 7.59 3.88 17.41
C ILE A 178 7.09 2.75 18.32
N ARG A 179 7.47 1.49 18.07
CA ARG A 179 7.16 0.38 19.00
C ARG A 179 7.95 0.42 20.29
N ARG A 180 9.10 1.09 20.29
CA ARG A 180 9.97 1.24 21.47
C ARG A 180 9.80 2.63 22.10
N TRP A 181 8.68 3.30 21.83
CA TRP A 181 8.45 4.67 22.26
C TRP A 181 8.65 4.80 23.78
N PRO A 182 9.49 5.74 24.24
CA PRO A 182 9.96 5.76 25.62
C PRO A 182 8.90 6.19 26.62
N ASP A 183 7.97 7.05 26.20
CA ASP A 183 6.99 7.70 27.05
C ASP A 183 5.80 8.17 26.18
N GLU A 184 4.58 7.86 26.58
CA GLU A 184 3.35 8.21 25.86
C GLU A 184 3.05 9.71 25.88
N ASP A 185 3.61 10.45 26.85
CA ASP A 185 3.48 11.91 26.93
C ASP A 185 4.45 12.65 25.98
N TRP A 186 5.37 11.94 25.32
CA TRP A 186 6.37 12.56 24.45
C TRP A 186 5.90 12.57 23.00
N SER A 187 5.85 13.76 22.41
CA SER A 187 5.46 13.95 21.02
C SER A 187 6.62 13.58 20.06
N PHE A 188 6.26 13.35 18.81
CA PHE A 188 7.18 13.05 17.71
C PHE A 188 7.23 14.22 16.73
N ALA A 189 8.43 14.51 16.21
CA ALA A 189 8.59 15.42 15.09
C ALA A 189 9.54 14.81 14.04
N VAL A 190 9.15 14.88 12.78
CA VAL A 190 10.00 14.57 11.62
C VAL A 190 10.31 15.85 10.87
N ASN A 191 11.58 16.05 10.49
CA ASN A 191 12.07 17.17 9.68
C ASN A 191 11.41 18.53 10.05
N PRO A 192 11.48 18.96 11.32
CA PRO A 192 10.81 20.17 11.76
C PRO A 192 11.19 21.38 10.91
N GLY A 193 10.26 22.30 10.67
CA GLY A 193 10.53 23.53 9.91
C GLY A 193 10.67 23.36 8.40
N THR A 194 10.43 22.17 7.85
CA THR A 194 10.50 21.91 6.40
C THR A 194 9.11 21.60 5.81
N PRO A 195 8.91 21.71 4.48
CA PRO A 195 7.66 21.33 3.81
C PRO A 195 7.29 19.84 3.95
N VAL A 196 8.25 18.98 4.29
CA VAL A 196 8.05 17.56 4.57
C VAL A 196 8.05 17.25 6.07
N GLY A 197 7.91 18.28 6.89
CA GLY A 197 7.89 18.18 8.34
C GLY A 197 6.51 17.89 8.89
N ALA A 198 6.43 17.05 9.91
CA ALA A 198 5.19 16.76 10.62
C ALA A 198 5.44 16.56 12.12
N LYS A 199 4.41 16.86 12.92
CA LYS A 199 4.38 16.62 14.36
C LYS A 199 3.22 15.67 14.69
N LEU A 200 3.44 14.75 15.61
CA LEU A 200 2.42 13.84 16.11
C LEU A 200 2.48 13.80 17.65
N PRO A 201 1.36 13.98 18.34
CA PRO A 201 1.27 13.76 19.78
C PRO A 201 1.66 12.33 20.17
N GLY A 202 2.21 12.16 21.38
CA GLY A 202 2.68 10.86 21.85
C GLY A 202 1.60 9.76 21.86
N GLU A 203 0.38 10.09 22.26
CA GLU A 203 -0.77 9.17 22.17
C GLU A 203 -1.02 8.65 20.74
N GLN A 204 -0.84 9.52 19.73
CA GLN A 204 -1.01 9.14 18.32
C GLN A 204 0.15 8.26 17.84
N ILE A 205 1.36 8.45 18.37
CA ILE A 205 2.50 7.56 18.09
C ILE A 205 2.27 6.17 18.68
N VAL A 206 1.73 6.07 19.89
CA VAL A 206 1.36 4.78 20.49
C VAL A 206 0.26 4.09 19.68
N ALA A 207 -0.78 4.83 19.28
CA ALA A 207 -1.83 4.30 18.40
C ALA A 207 -1.27 3.81 17.05
N LEU A 208 -0.38 4.60 16.43
CA LEU A 208 0.28 4.26 15.18
C LEU A 208 1.21 3.04 15.32
N ALA A 209 1.90 2.90 16.45
CA ALA A 209 2.76 1.76 16.74
C ALA A 209 1.97 0.46 16.89
N ASN A 210 0.82 0.51 17.58
CA ASN A 210 -0.09 -0.62 17.72
C ASN A 210 -0.67 -1.04 16.36
N TRP A 211 -1.12 -0.07 15.56
CA TRP A 211 -1.54 -0.31 14.18
C TRP A 211 -0.43 -0.96 13.37
N ALA A 212 0.80 -0.42 13.41
CA ALA A 212 1.95 -0.92 12.67
C ALA A 212 2.32 -2.36 13.05
N ALA A 213 2.18 -2.73 14.33
CA ALA A 213 2.39 -4.09 14.80
C ALA A 213 1.31 -5.05 14.29
N GLU A 214 0.04 -4.62 14.29
CA GLU A 214 -1.09 -5.42 13.80
C GLU A 214 -0.99 -5.70 12.28
N VAL A 215 -0.48 -4.74 11.50
CA VAL A 215 -0.25 -4.90 10.06
C VAL A 215 1.11 -5.55 9.72
N GLY A 216 1.87 -5.99 10.73
CA GLY A 216 3.13 -6.72 10.53
C GLY A 216 4.31 -5.86 10.08
N LEU A 217 4.23 -4.52 10.13
CA LEU A 217 5.29 -3.58 9.76
C LEU A 217 6.40 -3.52 10.84
N GLY A 218 6.75 -4.67 11.43
CA GLY A 218 7.52 -4.66 12.65
C GLY A 218 8.46 -5.79 13.00
N ASP A 219 8.25 -6.95 12.40
CA ASP A 219 9.00 -8.15 12.77
C ASP A 219 10.20 -8.43 11.88
N ASP A 220 10.52 -7.54 10.94
CA ASP A 220 11.80 -7.57 10.23
C ASP A 220 12.94 -7.21 11.19
N LEU A 221 13.34 -8.13 12.06
CA LEU A 221 14.64 -8.08 12.73
C LEU A 221 15.75 -8.28 11.68
N GLU A 222 15.88 -7.34 10.75
CA GLU A 222 17.16 -7.05 10.13
C GLU A 222 18.05 -6.53 11.26
N VAL A 223 18.76 -7.45 11.90
CA VAL A 223 20.03 -7.18 12.54
C VAL A 223 20.86 -6.39 11.54
N ASP A 224 20.92 -5.06 11.69
CA ASP A 224 21.96 -4.23 11.09
C ASP A 224 23.30 -4.87 11.45
N GLN A 225 23.83 -5.64 10.51
CA GLN A 225 25.26 -5.83 10.42
C GLN A 225 25.80 -4.44 10.07
N VAL A 226 26.63 -3.93 10.97
CA VAL A 226 27.45 -2.75 10.76
C VAL A 226 28.01 -2.81 9.34
N GLU A 227 27.64 -1.83 8.52
CA GLU A 227 28.20 -1.62 7.19
C GLU A 227 29.68 -1.26 7.36
N ALA A 228 30.51 -2.29 7.51
CA ALA A 228 31.95 -2.22 7.34
C ALA A 228 32.23 -1.96 5.85
N PRO A 229 33.26 -1.17 5.51
CA PRO A 229 33.44 -0.63 4.17
C PRO A 229 33.50 -1.76 3.14
N ALA A 230 32.69 -1.61 2.10
CA ALA A 230 32.50 -2.52 0.98
C ALA A 230 33.80 -3.23 0.56
N VAL A 231 34.01 -4.43 1.07
CA VAL A 231 34.82 -5.42 0.37
C VAL A 231 33.84 -6.14 -0.53
N ALA A 232 33.89 -5.77 -1.81
CA ALA A 232 33.16 -6.33 -2.94
C ALA A 232 32.47 -7.68 -2.65
N GLU A 233 31.20 -7.60 -2.28
CA GLU A 233 30.32 -8.75 -2.19
C GLU A 233 29.97 -9.20 -3.62
N PRO A 234 30.04 -10.51 -3.93
CA PRO A 234 29.94 -10.99 -5.30
C PRO A 234 28.51 -10.82 -5.79
N ALA A 235 28.33 -9.88 -6.74
CA ALA A 235 27.18 -9.70 -7.62
C ALA A 235 25.85 -10.28 -7.07
N ALA A 236 25.21 -9.49 -6.19
CA ALA A 236 23.78 -9.63 -5.93
C ALA A 236 23.07 -9.72 -7.29
N ARG A 237 22.30 -10.80 -7.49
CA ARG A 237 21.44 -10.95 -8.67
C ARG A 237 20.58 -9.67 -8.78
N PRO A 238 20.50 -9.05 -9.96
CA PRO A 238 19.78 -7.79 -10.10
C PRO A 238 18.33 -7.99 -9.65
N ARG A 239 17.90 -7.26 -8.61
CA ARG A 239 16.48 -7.12 -8.31
C ARG A 239 15.83 -6.54 -9.56
N TYR A 240 14.80 -7.22 -10.08
CA TYR A 240 14.10 -6.76 -11.26
C TYR A 240 13.43 -5.41 -10.94
N ALA A 241 13.86 -4.36 -11.66
CA ALA A 241 13.18 -3.08 -11.67
C ALA A 241 12.28 -3.05 -12.92
N PRO A 242 10.95 -2.85 -12.77
CA PRO A 242 10.05 -2.82 -13.91
C PRO A 242 10.43 -1.68 -14.87
N ALA A 243 10.37 -1.97 -16.17
CA ALA A 243 10.61 -0.97 -17.21
C ALA A 243 9.56 0.16 -17.14
N ALA A 244 9.98 1.40 -17.39
CA ALA A 244 9.08 2.56 -17.41
C ALA A 244 7.89 2.31 -18.36
N VAL A 245 6.67 2.42 -17.83
CA VAL A 245 5.43 2.18 -18.57
C VAL A 245 5.10 3.42 -19.41
N ASP A 246 4.82 3.25 -20.70
CA ASP A 246 4.26 4.31 -21.55
C ASP A 246 2.85 4.65 -21.05
N PRO A 247 2.60 5.86 -20.50
CA PRO A 247 1.33 6.21 -19.89
C PRO A 247 0.18 6.30 -20.92
N THR A 248 0.49 6.32 -22.22
CA THR A 248 -0.51 6.42 -23.29
C THR A 248 -1.08 5.06 -23.71
N ARG A 249 -0.44 3.95 -23.29
CA ARG A 249 -0.89 2.60 -23.63
C ARG A 249 -1.58 1.94 -22.43
N PRO A 250 -2.70 1.22 -22.65
CA PRO A 250 -3.31 0.45 -21.58
C PRO A 250 -2.32 -0.58 -21.03
N THR A 251 -2.22 -0.65 -19.69
CA THR A 251 -1.44 -1.68 -19.01
C THR A 251 -1.94 -3.06 -19.42
N VAL A 252 -1.03 -3.93 -19.86
CA VAL A 252 -1.37 -5.32 -20.15
C VAL A 252 -1.41 -6.08 -18.83
N MET A 253 -2.55 -6.71 -18.55
CA MET A 253 -2.74 -7.59 -17.40
C MET A 253 -2.50 -9.04 -17.80
N GLN A 254 -2.14 -9.87 -16.82
CA GLN A 254 -1.88 -11.28 -16.97
C GLN A 254 -2.56 -12.10 -15.86
N LYS A 255 -3.07 -13.29 -16.21
CA LYS A 255 -3.56 -14.29 -15.26
C LYS A 255 -3.11 -15.69 -15.62
N ALA A 256 -2.59 -16.45 -14.66
CA ALA A 256 -2.36 -17.88 -14.82
C ALA A 256 -3.70 -18.64 -14.95
N ILE A 257 -3.80 -19.51 -15.96
CA ILE A 257 -5.00 -20.28 -16.26
C ILE A 257 -4.71 -21.75 -15.98
N ALA A 258 -5.51 -22.35 -15.10
CA ALA A 258 -5.37 -23.76 -14.78
C ALA A 258 -5.63 -24.62 -16.03
N PRO A 259 -4.93 -25.74 -16.24
CA PRO A 259 -5.15 -26.61 -17.39
C PRO A 259 -6.62 -27.06 -17.54
N SER A 260 -7.30 -27.31 -16.42
CA SER A 260 -8.73 -27.67 -16.37
C SER A 260 -9.67 -26.57 -16.86
N GLN A 261 -9.23 -25.31 -16.91
CA GLN A 261 -10.02 -24.17 -17.36
C GLN A 261 -9.87 -23.87 -18.85
N LEU A 262 -8.85 -24.43 -19.52
CA LEU A 262 -8.56 -24.11 -20.93
C LEU A 262 -9.73 -24.42 -21.86
N ALA A 263 -10.41 -25.55 -21.66
CA ALA A 263 -11.57 -25.94 -22.45
C ALA A 263 -12.73 -24.94 -22.33
N TYR A 264 -12.85 -24.21 -21.21
CA TYR A 264 -13.88 -23.18 -21.07
C TYR A 264 -13.62 -22.00 -22.01
N TYR A 265 -12.37 -21.58 -22.16
CA TYR A 265 -12.00 -20.54 -23.11
C TYR A 265 -12.09 -21.09 -24.54
N LEU A 266 -11.31 -22.12 -24.86
CA LEU A 266 -11.11 -22.60 -26.22
C LEU A 266 -12.36 -23.19 -26.86
N ASP A 267 -13.14 -23.97 -26.11
CA ASP A 267 -14.25 -24.74 -26.68
C ASP A 267 -15.62 -24.14 -26.34
N ARG A 268 -15.72 -23.35 -25.25
CA ARG A 268 -16.99 -22.76 -24.79
C ARG A 268 -17.07 -21.24 -24.93
N GLY A 269 -16.03 -20.59 -25.45
CA GLY A 269 -16.05 -19.14 -25.69
C GLY A 269 -16.08 -18.31 -24.41
N TYR A 270 -15.62 -18.85 -23.27
CA TYR A 270 -15.61 -18.09 -22.02
C TYR A 270 -14.77 -16.83 -22.16
N ASP A 271 -15.36 -15.67 -21.90
CA ASP A 271 -14.79 -14.36 -22.26
C ASP A 271 -14.62 -13.44 -21.04
N ARG A 272 -14.55 -14.03 -19.84
CA ARG A 272 -14.45 -13.27 -18.58
C ARG A 272 -13.21 -13.64 -17.79
N VAL A 273 -12.78 -12.70 -16.96
CA VAL A 273 -11.71 -12.88 -15.99
C VAL A 273 -12.16 -12.40 -14.61
N SER A 274 -11.77 -13.14 -13.58
CA SER A 274 -12.06 -12.88 -12.17
C SER A 274 -10.88 -13.31 -11.29
N GLY A 275 -10.86 -12.89 -10.02
CA GLY A 275 -9.82 -13.25 -9.07
C GLY A 275 -8.54 -12.42 -9.22
N PHE A 276 -7.41 -13.01 -8.85
CA PHE A 276 -6.12 -12.33 -8.82
C PHE A 276 -5.46 -12.29 -10.21
N VAL A 277 -4.92 -11.13 -10.55
CA VAL A 277 -4.29 -10.80 -11.83
C VAL A 277 -3.12 -9.85 -11.58
N HIS A 278 -2.17 -9.83 -12.52
CA HIS A 278 -0.89 -9.13 -12.36
C HIS A 278 -0.63 -8.27 -13.60
N ARG A 279 0.27 -7.28 -13.51
CA ARG A 279 0.72 -6.58 -14.71
C ARG A 279 1.68 -7.49 -15.48
N ALA A 280 1.41 -7.74 -16.76
CA ALA A 280 2.25 -8.62 -17.58
C ALA A 280 3.70 -8.13 -17.67
N GLY A 281 3.90 -6.80 -17.70
CA GLY A 281 5.23 -6.20 -17.70
C GLY A 281 6.06 -6.55 -16.46
N GLU A 282 5.44 -6.51 -15.27
CA GLU A 282 6.10 -6.85 -14.00
C GLU A 282 6.49 -8.33 -13.89
N LEU A 283 5.93 -9.20 -14.74
CA LEU A 283 6.25 -10.63 -14.79
C LEU A 283 7.17 -10.98 -15.97
N SER A 284 7.63 -10.00 -16.74
CA SER A 284 8.38 -10.23 -17.99
C SER A 284 9.70 -10.99 -17.82
N HIS A 285 10.29 -10.97 -16.62
CA HIS A 285 11.49 -11.73 -16.28
C HIS A 285 11.21 -13.16 -15.83
N LEU A 286 9.95 -13.51 -15.57
CA LEU A 286 9.51 -14.84 -15.17
C LEU A 286 9.13 -15.63 -16.42
N THR A 287 10.12 -16.24 -17.05
CA THR A 287 9.98 -16.86 -18.37
C THR A 287 9.63 -18.34 -18.34
N THR A 288 9.56 -18.97 -17.17
CA THR A 288 9.29 -20.41 -17.04
C THR A 288 8.09 -20.73 -16.14
N PRO A 289 7.44 -21.89 -16.32
CA PRO A 289 6.36 -22.35 -15.44
C PRO A 289 6.76 -22.39 -13.96
N ALA A 290 7.97 -22.87 -13.64
CA ALA A 290 8.45 -22.96 -12.26
C ALA A 290 8.60 -21.58 -11.61
N GLN A 291 9.16 -20.60 -12.33
CA GLN A 291 9.28 -19.21 -11.85
C GLN A 291 7.91 -18.57 -11.60
N LEU A 292 6.97 -18.73 -12.53
CA LEU A 292 5.60 -18.21 -12.36
C LEU A 292 4.86 -18.91 -11.22
N HIS A 293 5.05 -20.23 -11.06
CA HIS A 293 4.45 -20.98 -9.96
C HIS A 293 4.93 -20.46 -8.60
N GLU A 294 6.24 -20.28 -8.45
CA GLU A 294 6.85 -19.79 -7.21
C GLU A 294 6.50 -18.32 -6.92
N ALA A 295 6.70 -17.42 -7.89
CA ALA A 295 6.52 -15.98 -7.72
C ALA A 295 5.05 -15.57 -7.51
N LEU A 296 4.10 -16.36 -8.01
CA LEU A 296 2.67 -16.08 -7.85
C LEU A 296 2.04 -16.84 -6.66
N GLY A 297 2.83 -17.61 -5.89
CA GLY A 297 2.34 -18.39 -4.76
C GLY A 297 1.29 -19.42 -5.16
N LEU A 298 1.52 -20.14 -6.27
CA LEU A 298 0.61 -21.16 -6.80
C LEU A 298 0.75 -22.52 -6.11
N ASP A 299 1.47 -22.61 -5.00
CA ASP A 299 1.78 -23.84 -4.25
C ASP A 299 0.77 -24.15 -3.13
N TYR A 300 -0.36 -23.45 -3.10
CA TYR A 300 -1.38 -23.61 -2.07
C TYR A 300 -2.06 -25.00 -2.07
N PRO A 301 -2.62 -25.44 -0.93
CA PRO A 301 -3.30 -26.74 -0.84
C PRO A 301 -4.41 -26.91 -1.88
N GLY A 302 -4.30 -27.95 -2.71
CA GLY A 302 -5.26 -28.22 -3.78
C GLY A 302 -5.07 -27.37 -5.04
N SER A 303 -3.91 -26.72 -5.19
CA SER A 303 -3.57 -25.97 -6.41
C SER A 303 -3.66 -26.87 -7.66
N PRO A 304 -4.25 -26.37 -8.76
CA PRO A 304 -4.26 -27.06 -10.04
C PRO A 304 -2.95 -26.89 -10.82
N PHE A 305 -1.98 -26.14 -10.28
CA PHE A 305 -0.68 -25.90 -10.91
C PHE A 305 0.38 -26.81 -10.28
N ALA A 306 1.09 -27.57 -11.11
CA ALA A 306 2.18 -28.42 -10.64
C ALA A 306 3.49 -27.62 -10.65
N PRO A 307 4.36 -27.76 -9.63
CA PRO A 307 5.63 -27.04 -9.55
C PRO A 307 6.63 -27.43 -10.66
N ASP A 308 6.51 -28.64 -11.19
CA ASP A 308 7.34 -29.22 -12.24
C ASP A 308 6.62 -29.30 -13.59
N ALA A 309 5.58 -28.50 -13.79
CA ALA A 309 4.83 -28.48 -15.04
C ALA A 309 5.73 -28.12 -16.25
N GLU A 310 5.65 -28.93 -17.31
CA GLU A 310 6.37 -28.66 -18.57
C GLU A 310 5.85 -27.41 -19.30
N GLU A 311 4.63 -26.97 -18.97
CA GLU A 311 3.99 -25.79 -19.55
C GLU A 311 3.03 -25.12 -18.56
N ILE A 312 2.87 -23.81 -18.70
CA ILE A 312 1.82 -23.04 -18.03
C ILE A 312 1.09 -22.18 -19.07
N TYR A 313 -0.21 -21.96 -18.83
CA TYR A 313 -1.02 -21.10 -19.68
C TYR A 313 -1.31 -19.80 -18.97
N VAL A 314 -1.19 -18.69 -19.69
CA VAL A 314 -1.51 -17.36 -19.16
C VAL A 314 -2.42 -16.62 -20.12
N LEU A 315 -3.39 -15.91 -19.56
CA LEU A 315 -4.24 -14.99 -20.28
C LEU A 315 -3.59 -13.60 -20.23
N ARG A 316 -3.45 -12.88 -21.35
CA ARG A 316 -2.93 -11.52 -21.43
C ARG A 316 -3.92 -10.59 -22.13
N TRP A 317 -4.19 -9.41 -21.57
CA TRP A 317 -5.15 -8.46 -22.15
C TRP A 317 -4.86 -6.99 -21.76
N PRO A 318 -5.16 -6.01 -22.65
CA PRO A 318 -5.06 -4.59 -22.30
C PRO A 318 -6.18 -4.15 -21.34
N ALA A 319 -5.83 -3.53 -20.21
CA ALA A 319 -6.77 -3.00 -19.23
C ALA A 319 -7.28 -1.59 -19.62
N HIS A 320 -8.24 -1.51 -20.53
CA HIS A 320 -8.86 -0.23 -20.94
C HIS A 320 -9.64 0.48 -19.82
N ARG A 321 -10.03 -0.23 -18.76
CA ARG A 321 -10.65 0.33 -17.56
C ARG A 321 -9.83 -0.05 -16.31
N PRO A 322 -8.79 0.73 -15.98
CA PRO A 322 -7.90 0.43 -14.85
C PRO A 322 -8.62 0.30 -13.50
N SER A 323 -9.72 1.05 -13.29
CA SER A 323 -10.51 1.02 -12.06
C SER A 323 -11.15 -0.34 -11.72
N LEU A 324 -11.19 -1.28 -12.68
CA LEU A 324 -11.66 -2.65 -12.44
C LEU A 324 -10.60 -3.55 -11.75
N TYR A 325 -9.36 -3.10 -11.68
CA TYR A 325 -8.23 -3.84 -11.11
C TYR A 325 -7.77 -3.12 -9.86
N ARG A 326 -8.24 -3.60 -8.71
CA ARG A 326 -8.00 -2.95 -7.42
C ARG A 326 -6.98 -3.76 -6.65
N ILE A 327 -6.11 -3.07 -5.92
CA ILE A 327 -5.23 -3.73 -4.96
C ILE A 327 -6.12 -4.42 -3.92
N PRO A 328 -5.97 -5.73 -3.70
CA PRO A 328 -6.82 -6.48 -2.79
C PRO A 328 -6.36 -6.29 -1.35
N TYR A 329 -6.47 -5.07 -0.82
CA TYR A 329 -6.33 -4.86 0.61
C TYR A 329 -7.42 -5.64 1.34
N GLY A 330 -7.03 -6.43 2.33
CA GLY A 330 -7.94 -7.41 2.91
C GLY A 330 -7.30 -8.41 3.87
N GLY A 331 -7.99 -9.52 4.10
CA GLY A 331 -7.45 -10.60 4.94
C GLY A 331 -8.20 -11.91 4.77
N GLN A 332 -7.92 -12.89 5.62
CA GLN A 332 -8.56 -14.21 5.54
C GLN A 332 -9.87 -14.31 6.32
N ASN A 333 -10.22 -13.25 7.03
CA ASN A 333 -11.43 -13.12 7.83
C ASN A 333 -11.78 -11.63 7.97
N GLU A 334 -12.99 -11.33 8.46
CA GLU A 334 -13.44 -9.95 8.61
C GLU A 334 -12.53 -9.08 9.50
N PRO A 335 -11.99 -9.56 10.64
CA PRO A 335 -11.02 -8.79 11.42
C PRO A 335 -9.79 -8.40 10.60
N ALA A 336 -9.15 -9.35 9.93
CA ALA A 336 -7.96 -9.09 9.12
C ALA A 336 -8.25 -8.16 7.92
N MET A 337 -9.42 -8.28 7.31
CA MET A 337 -9.85 -7.34 6.26
C MET A 337 -10.02 -5.92 6.81
N ARG A 338 -10.69 -5.75 7.96
CA ARG A 338 -10.85 -4.44 8.59
C ARG A 338 -9.51 -3.83 9.01
N ALA A 339 -8.58 -4.65 9.49
CA ALA A 339 -7.24 -4.20 9.87
C ALA A 339 -6.44 -3.62 8.69
N MET A 340 -6.65 -4.14 7.47
CA MET A 340 -6.06 -3.60 6.23
C MET A 340 -6.86 -2.44 5.61
N GLU A 341 -7.91 -1.96 6.29
CA GLU A 341 -8.95 -1.09 5.73
C GLU A 341 -9.43 -1.58 4.35
N GLY A 342 -9.44 -2.90 4.25
CA GLY A 342 -9.57 -3.63 3.03
C GLY A 342 -11.03 -3.83 2.65
N TRP A 343 -11.20 -4.42 1.48
CA TRP A 343 -12.50 -4.76 0.93
C TRP A 343 -12.59 -6.25 0.54
N VAL A 344 -11.50 -7.00 0.70
CA VAL A 344 -11.38 -8.39 0.28
C VAL A 344 -11.25 -9.32 1.48
N ILE A 345 -12.08 -10.36 1.50
CA ILE A 345 -11.83 -11.55 2.33
C ILE A 345 -11.58 -12.71 1.38
N GLU A 346 -10.43 -13.35 1.49
CA GLU A 346 -10.07 -14.48 0.63
C GLU A 346 -9.32 -15.58 1.40
N ARG A 347 -9.35 -16.80 0.89
CA ARG A 347 -8.76 -17.96 1.56
C ARG A 347 -7.22 -17.90 1.55
N PRO A 348 -6.55 -18.64 2.47
CA PRO A 348 -5.11 -18.89 2.34
C PRO A 348 -4.78 -19.35 0.91
N PRO A 349 -3.67 -18.87 0.30
CA PRO A 349 -2.53 -18.18 0.93
C PRO A 349 -2.63 -16.64 0.92
N PHE A 350 -3.81 -16.06 0.66
CA PHE A 350 -4.00 -14.61 0.56
C PHE A 350 -3.48 -13.84 1.79
N ARG A 351 -2.63 -12.83 1.53
CA ARG A 351 -2.01 -11.98 2.56
C ARG A 351 -2.70 -10.62 2.73
N GLY A 352 -3.43 -10.15 1.71
CA GLY A 352 -4.19 -8.90 1.78
C GLY A 352 -3.36 -7.62 1.80
N ASN A 353 -2.08 -7.70 1.45
CA ASN A 353 -1.14 -6.56 1.40
C ASN A 353 -0.91 -6.03 -0.03
N GLY A 354 -1.62 -6.58 -1.02
CA GLY A 354 -1.47 -6.18 -2.42
C GLY A 354 -0.32 -6.86 -3.18
N PHE A 355 0.30 -7.87 -2.60
CA PHE A 355 1.36 -8.66 -3.24
C PHE A 355 0.99 -10.14 -3.31
N ALA A 356 1.50 -10.82 -4.34
CA ALA A 356 1.35 -12.25 -4.47
C ALA A 356 1.98 -12.98 -3.26
N PRO A 357 1.42 -14.10 -2.81
CA PRO A 357 1.81 -14.75 -1.57
C PRO A 357 3.06 -15.64 -1.74
N SER A 358 4.10 -15.11 -2.37
CA SER A 358 5.35 -15.81 -2.62
C SER A 358 6.32 -15.74 -1.43
N GLU A 359 7.11 -16.78 -1.27
CA GLU A 359 8.32 -16.82 -0.42
C GLU A 359 9.60 -16.51 -1.22
N SER A 360 9.47 -16.31 -2.54
CA SER A 360 10.61 -15.95 -3.39
C SER A 360 11.05 -14.51 -3.16
N SER A 361 12.25 -14.17 -3.65
CA SER A 361 12.73 -12.79 -3.64
C SER A 361 11.97 -11.85 -4.59
N ASP A 362 11.10 -12.38 -5.45
CA ASP A 362 10.32 -11.59 -6.39
C ASP A 362 9.09 -10.98 -5.71
N VAL A 363 9.04 -9.65 -5.67
CA VAL A 363 7.90 -8.90 -5.14
C VAL A 363 6.95 -8.60 -6.30
N VAL A 364 5.88 -9.37 -6.38
CA VAL A 364 4.88 -9.25 -7.45
C VAL A 364 3.64 -8.55 -6.93
N ALA A 365 3.28 -7.40 -7.53
CA ALA A 365 2.04 -6.71 -7.18
C ALA A 365 0.82 -7.48 -7.70
N GLU A 366 -0.16 -7.68 -6.84
CA GLU A 366 -1.38 -8.43 -7.10
C GLU A 366 -2.60 -7.49 -7.16
N PHE A 367 -3.46 -7.71 -8.14
CA PHE A 367 -4.72 -6.98 -8.31
C PHE A 367 -5.87 -7.97 -8.30
N LYS A 368 -7.00 -7.60 -7.72
CA LYS A 368 -8.23 -8.39 -7.79
C LYS A 368 -9.22 -7.74 -8.73
N VAL A 369 -9.83 -8.58 -9.55
CA VAL A 369 -10.97 -8.24 -10.42
C VAL A 369 -12.13 -9.16 -10.06
N ASP A 370 -13.32 -8.60 -9.79
CA ASP A 370 -14.47 -9.43 -9.41
C ASP A 370 -14.94 -10.28 -10.59
N SER A 371 -15.31 -9.61 -11.70
CA SER A 371 -15.58 -10.26 -12.97
C SER A 371 -15.65 -9.24 -14.10
N ALA A 372 -14.64 -9.19 -14.97
CA ALA A 372 -14.61 -8.34 -16.14
C ALA A 372 -14.73 -9.16 -17.43
N ARG A 373 -15.41 -8.63 -18.45
CA ARG A 373 -15.29 -9.16 -19.81
C ARG A 373 -13.94 -8.77 -20.40
N LEU A 374 -13.33 -9.71 -21.10
CA LEU A 374 -12.07 -9.50 -21.80
C LEU A 374 -12.30 -8.67 -23.06
N PRO A 375 -11.38 -7.77 -23.42
CA PRO A 375 -11.47 -7.01 -24.66
C PRO A 375 -11.23 -7.92 -25.88
N HIS A 376 -11.67 -7.46 -27.06
CA HIS A 376 -11.24 -8.04 -28.33
C HIS A 376 -9.71 -8.10 -28.40
N GLY A 377 -9.17 -9.19 -28.94
CA GLY A 377 -7.72 -9.36 -29.04
C GLY A 377 -7.06 -9.77 -27.72
N ALA A 378 -7.81 -10.11 -26.67
CA ALA A 378 -7.23 -10.79 -25.51
C ALA A 378 -6.63 -12.13 -25.93
N GLN A 379 -5.46 -12.48 -25.39
CA GLN A 379 -4.67 -13.61 -25.88
C GLN A 379 -4.47 -14.66 -24.80
N LEU A 380 -4.58 -15.92 -25.21
CA LEU A 380 -4.18 -17.07 -24.41
C LEU A 380 -2.80 -17.50 -24.87
N TRP A 381 -1.85 -17.51 -23.95
CA TRP A 381 -0.45 -17.85 -24.18
C TRP A 381 -0.12 -19.18 -23.51
N ARG A 382 0.83 -19.90 -24.09
CA ARG A 382 1.49 -21.06 -23.50
C ARG A 382 2.97 -20.71 -23.33
N ILE A 383 3.48 -20.97 -22.13
CA ILE A 383 4.89 -20.80 -21.77
C ILE A 383 5.44 -22.19 -21.44
N GLY A 384 6.49 -22.62 -22.12
CA GLY A 384 7.16 -23.91 -21.92
C GLY A 384 8.27 -23.85 -20.87
N ALA A 385 8.66 -24.99 -20.32
CA ALA A 385 9.77 -25.13 -19.39
C ALA A 385 11.13 -24.68 -19.96
N ASP A 386 11.26 -24.63 -21.29
CA ASP A 386 12.41 -24.10 -22.02
C ASP A 386 12.39 -22.57 -22.18
N GLY A 387 11.37 -21.89 -21.66
CA GLY A 387 11.14 -20.46 -21.81
C GLY A 387 10.48 -20.05 -23.12
N SER A 388 10.06 -21.02 -23.95
CA SER A 388 9.35 -20.72 -25.19
C SER A 388 7.95 -20.17 -24.91
N GLU A 389 7.62 -19.01 -25.49
CA GLU A 389 6.27 -18.44 -25.42
C GLU A 389 5.57 -18.54 -26.78
N ARG A 390 4.31 -18.97 -26.79
CA ARG A 390 3.46 -18.93 -27.99
C ARG A 390 2.04 -18.48 -27.67
N VAL A 391 1.45 -17.68 -28.56
CA VAL A 391 0.02 -17.44 -28.55
C VAL A 391 -0.69 -18.71 -29.02
N VAL A 392 -1.63 -19.20 -28.22
CA VAL A 392 -2.45 -20.38 -28.50
C VAL A 392 -3.76 -19.98 -29.15
N ALA A 393 -4.38 -18.91 -28.65
CA ALA A 393 -5.63 -18.40 -29.18
C ALA A 393 -5.80 -16.91 -28.89
N GLU A 394 -6.63 -16.25 -29.70
CA GLU A 394 -7.04 -14.86 -29.52
C GLU A 394 -8.56 -14.77 -29.47
N LEU A 395 -9.08 -13.95 -28.55
CA LEU A 395 -10.50 -13.74 -28.36
C LEU A 395 -11.04 -12.80 -29.44
N ASP A 396 -11.96 -13.32 -30.26
CA ASP A 396 -12.85 -12.51 -31.08
C ASP A 396 -14.16 -12.27 -30.32
N THR A 397 -14.39 -11.02 -29.92
CA THR A 397 -15.60 -10.61 -29.22
C THR A 397 -16.82 -10.43 -30.12
N ASP A 398 -16.66 -10.32 -31.44
CA ASP A 398 -17.78 -10.24 -32.38
C ASP A 398 -18.50 -11.59 -32.49
N SER A 399 -17.72 -12.68 -32.53
CA SER A 399 -18.24 -14.05 -32.49
C SER A 399 -18.29 -14.68 -31.10
N VAL A 400 -17.69 -14.03 -30.10
CA VAL A 400 -17.49 -14.56 -28.73
C VAL A 400 -16.83 -15.94 -28.77
N THR A 401 -15.76 -16.06 -29.56
CA THR A 401 -14.99 -17.30 -29.71
C THR A 401 -13.50 -17.05 -29.60
N TRP A 402 -12.78 -18.07 -29.13
CA TRP A 402 -11.33 -18.09 -29.10
C TRP A 402 -10.80 -18.71 -30.39
N ARG A 403 -10.18 -17.90 -31.24
CA ARG A 403 -9.58 -18.34 -32.50
C ARG A 403 -8.19 -18.88 -32.22
N ARG A 404 -7.97 -20.18 -32.46
CA ARG A 404 -6.64 -20.79 -32.29
C ARG A 404 -5.66 -20.19 -33.30
N VAL A 405 -4.45 -19.89 -32.84
CA VAL A 405 -3.37 -19.36 -33.67
C VAL A 405 -2.52 -20.53 -34.15
N GLY A 406 -2.36 -20.65 -35.48
CA GLY A 406 -1.52 -21.69 -36.10
C GLY A 406 -2.25 -22.95 -36.57
N GLU A 407 -3.58 -23.04 -36.43
CA GLU A 407 -4.41 -24.01 -37.16
C GLU A 407 -4.98 -23.32 -38.40
N ALA A 408 -4.35 -23.57 -39.56
CA ALA A 408 -4.89 -23.30 -40.89
C ALA A 408 -5.11 -24.63 -41.62
#